data_AF-A0A1Q7R7M8-F1
#
_entry.id   AF-A0A1Q7R7M8-F1
#
_cell.length_a   1.000
_cell.length_b   1.000
_cell.length_c   1.000
_cell.angle_alpha   90.00
_cell.angle_beta   90.00
_cell.angle_gamma   90.00
#
_symmetry.space_group_name_H-M   'P 1'
#
loop_
_entity.id
_entity.type
_entity.pdbx_description
1 polymer ?
#
loop_
_entity_poly.entity_id
_entity_poly.type
_entity_poly.pdbx_seq_one_letter_code
_entity_poly.pdbx_strand_id
1 'polypeptide(L)'
;MGNPVPGATVALDASGAGNTLTQQAATTDASGKVTGTLSSTKAETKTVSAILNGTLAVAQTPTVVVLPGAATALGFTVQPSNTMIRDRITPPVRVTAFDAFGNMADSFGDTVTIAIGRDPTLLGAHLSGTTTVPAVSGVATFDDLSIDQLGSGYTLVASGPAVSGATSAPFNVTLLP
;
A
#
# COMPACT_ATOMS: atom_id res chain seq x y z
N MET A 1 -3.38 42.47 21.18
CA MET A 1 -3.89 41.90 19.90
C MET A 1 -4.27 40.46 20.18
N GLY A 2 -5.45 40.01 19.76
CA GLY A 2 -6.02 38.71 20.16
C GLY A 2 -7.54 38.75 20.41
N ASN A 3 -8.26 39.70 19.81
CA ASN A 3 -9.70 39.76 19.96
C ASN A 3 -10.34 38.63 19.14
N PRO A 4 -11.34 37.92 19.67
CA PRO A 4 -12.09 36.95 18.90
C PRO A 4 -12.78 37.63 17.71
N VAL A 5 -12.92 36.92 16.59
CA VAL A 5 -13.64 37.38 15.40
C VAL A 5 -14.86 36.47 15.20
N PRO A 6 -16.03 36.81 15.75
CA PRO A 6 -17.26 36.05 15.55
C PRO A 6 -17.81 36.19 14.13
N GLY A 7 -18.50 35.16 13.63
CA GLY A 7 -19.24 35.19 12.36
C GLY A 7 -18.38 35.17 11.09
N ALA A 8 -17.06 35.02 11.20
CA ALA A 8 -16.19 34.87 10.03
C ALA A 8 -16.42 33.49 9.41
N THR A 9 -16.60 33.42 8.09
CA THR A 9 -16.68 32.12 7.40
C THR A 9 -15.29 31.53 7.30
N VAL A 10 -15.16 30.25 7.63
CA VAL A 10 -13.90 29.51 7.57
C VAL A 10 -14.12 28.32 6.66
N ALA A 11 -13.32 28.26 5.59
CA ALA A 11 -13.26 27.09 4.74
C ALA A 11 -12.00 26.29 5.06
N LEU A 12 -12.16 25.01 5.40
CA LEU A 12 -11.04 24.10 5.64
C LEU A 12 -10.71 23.33 4.37
N ASP A 13 -9.42 23.08 4.17
CA ASP A 13 -8.91 22.18 3.13
C ASP A 13 -7.79 21.29 3.68
N ALA A 14 -7.50 20.19 3.00
CA ALA A 14 -6.45 19.26 3.36
C ALA A 14 -5.74 18.73 2.12
N SER A 15 -4.41 18.75 2.13
CA SER A 15 -3.59 18.30 1.00
C SER A 15 -3.80 16.82 0.66
N GLY A 16 -3.56 16.48 -0.61
CA GLY A 16 -3.56 15.09 -1.09
C GLY A 16 -4.96 14.51 -1.31
N ALA A 17 -5.08 13.18 -1.36
CA ALA A 17 -6.29 12.50 -1.83
C ALA A 17 -7.03 11.73 -0.73
N GLY A 18 -8.30 11.36 -0.97
CA GLY A 18 -9.09 10.54 -0.05
C GLY A 18 -9.50 11.25 1.24
N ASN A 19 -9.44 12.59 1.26
CA ASN A 19 -9.81 13.39 2.43
C ASN A 19 -11.31 13.62 2.47
N THR A 20 -11.89 13.49 3.66
CA THR A 20 -13.22 13.97 3.98
C THR A 20 -13.11 14.97 5.12
N LEU A 21 -13.53 16.20 4.85
CA LEU A 21 -13.59 17.27 5.85
C LEU A 21 -15.02 17.47 6.29
N THR A 22 -15.28 17.43 7.59
CA THR A 22 -16.51 17.99 8.14
C THR A 22 -16.32 19.47 8.40
N GLN A 23 -17.38 20.26 8.18
CA GLN A 23 -17.36 21.73 8.28
C GLN A 23 -16.43 22.39 7.25
N GLN A 24 -16.54 21.98 5.99
CA GLN A 24 -15.79 22.57 4.86
C GLN A 24 -16.07 24.07 4.68
N ALA A 25 -17.22 24.58 5.13
CA ALA A 25 -17.49 26.00 5.34
C ALA A 25 -18.38 26.20 6.58
N ALA A 26 -17.85 26.84 7.62
CA ALA A 26 -18.59 27.15 8.84
C ALA A 26 -18.22 28.54 9.38
N THR A 27 -19.12 29.16 10.11
CA THR A 27 -18.85 30.44 10.77
C THR A 27 -18.23 30.24 12.14
N THR A 28 -17.34 31.15 12.53
CA THR A 28 -16.83 31.19 13.90
C THR A 28 -17.93 31.57 14.91
N ASP A 29 -17.86 30.98 16.11
CA ASP A 29 -18.76 31.28 17.22
C ASP A 29 -18.45 32.64 17.90
N ALA A 30 -19.19 32.98 18.96
CA ALA A 30 -19.00 34.22 19.73
C ALA A 30 -17.59 34.37 20.34
N SER A 31 -16.83 33.28 20.45
CA SER A 31 -15.43 33.26 20.90
C SER A 31 -14.42 33.22 19.74
N GLY A 32 -14.88 33.35 18.49
CA GLY A 32 -14.03 33.30 17.30
C GLY A 32 -13.55 31.89 16.94
N LYS A 33 -14.20 30.83 17.45
CA LYS A 33 -13.78 29.44 17.25
C LYS A 33 -14.65 28.74 16.20
N VAL A 34 -14.03 27.85 15.44
CA VAL A 34 -14.67 26.87 14.55
C VAL A 34 -13.93 25.54 14.68
N THR A 35 -14.60 24.41 14.45
CA THR A 35 -13.99 23.07 14.59
C THR A 35 -14.38 22.17 13.44
N GLY A 36 -13.45 21.80 12.56
CA GLY A 36 -13.67 20.73 11.59
C GLY A 36 -13.03 19.41 12.02
N THR A 37 -13.43 18.32 11.37
CA THR A 37 -12.69 17.05 11.45
C THR A 37 -12.15 16.70 10.08
N LEU A 38 -10.94 16.13 10.06
CA LEU A 38 -10.35 15.51 8.88
C LEU A 38 -10.36 13.99 9.09
N SER A 39 -10.95 13.26 8.15
CA SER A 39 -10.75 11.83 7.97
C SER A 39 -10.07 11.59 6.63
N SER A 40 -9.22 10.57 6.53
CA SER A 40 -8.63 10.17 5.26
C SER A 40 -8.50 8.66 5.14
N THR A 41 -8.69 8.16 3.93
CA THR A 41 -8.45 6.75 3.58
C THR A 41 -7.06 6.51 3.02
N LYS A 42 -6.27 7.57 2.76
CA LYS A 42 -4.93 7.47 2.20
C LYS A 42 -3.89 7.67 3.29
N ALA A 43 -3.00 6.68 3.45
CA ALA A 43 -1.85 6.79 4.34
C ALA A 43 -0.82 7.75 3.76
N GLU A 44 -0.78 8.97 4.31
CA GLU A 44 0.17 10.03 3.94
C GLU A 44 0.14 11.16 4.98
N THR A 45 1.09 12.08 4.90
CA THR A 45 1.04 13.33 5.68
C THR A 45 0.10 14.31 4.99
N LYS A 46 -0.92 14.75 5.73
CA LYS A 46 -1.90 15.75 5.31
C LYS A 46 -1.55 17.10 5.91
N THR A 47 -1.53 18.15 5.10
CA THR A 47 -1.44 19.53 5.57
C THR A 47 -2.82 20.13 5.56
N VAL A 48 -3.30 20.62 6.70
CA VAL A 48 -4.59 21.30 6.82
C VAL A 48 -4.39 22.79 6.61
N SER A 49 -5.24 23.40 5.79
CA SER A 49 -5.27 24.85 5.56
C SER A 49 -6.66 25.40 5.84
N ALA A 50 -6.73 26.71 6.06
CA ALA A 50 -7.98 27.42 6.28
C ALA A 50 -8.01 28.74 5.52
N ILE A 51 -9.16 29.09 4.94
CA ILE A 51 -9.42 30.36 4.28
C ILE A 51 -10.58 31.05 5.01
N LEU A 52 -10.32 32.24 5.53
CA LEU A 52 -11.32 33.11 6.16
C LEU A 52 -12.00 33.99 5.11
N ASN A 53 -13.32 34.12 5.17
CA ASN A 53 -14.13 34.98 4.31
C ASN A 53 -13.83 34.82 2.81
N GLY A 54 -13.50 33.58 2.40
CA GLY A 54 -13.22 33.20 1.01
C GLY A 54 -11.93 33.75 0.41
N THR A 55 -11.14 34.55 1.13
CA THR A 55 -9.97 35.25 0.55
C THR A 55 -8.74 35.28 1.46
N LEU A 56 -8.91 35.27 2.79
CA LEU A 56 -7.80 35.41 3.72
C LEU A 56 -7.29 34.03 4.15
N ALA A 57 -6.17 33.60 3.58
CA ALA A 57 -5.50 32.37 4.00
C ALA A 57 -4.94 32.51 5.43
N VAL A 58 -5.19 31.51 6.26
CA VAL A 58 -4.57 31.37 7.57
C VAL A 58 -3.14 30.87 7.38
N ALA A 59 -2.16 31.61 7.91
CA ALA A 59 -0.74 31.30 7.74
C ALA A 59 -0.32 29.98 8.43
N GLN A 60 -1.03 29.57 9.48
CA GLN A 60 -0.75 28.32 10.17
C GLN A 60 -1.37 27.14 9.42
N THR A 61 -0.54 26.17 9.05
CA THR A 61 -0.97 24.95 8.34
C THR A 61 -0.47 23.70 9.08
N PRO A 62 -1.22 23.19 10.08
CA PRO A 62 -0.79 22.02 10.83
C PRO A 62 -0.82 20.75 9.97
N THR A 63 0.00 19.76 10.34
CA THR A 63 0.04 18.46 9.66
C THR A 63 -0.59 17.35 10.48
N VAL A 64 -1.23 16.40 9.79
CA VAL A 64 -1.75 15.16 10.35
C VAL A 64 -1.14 13.99 9.57
N VAL A 65 -0.48 13.07 10.27
CA VAL A 65 0.04 11.84 9.64
C VAL A 65 -1.03 10.76 9.72
N VAL A 66 -1.50 10.30 8.55
CA VAL A 66 -2.41 9.17 8.44
C VAL A 66 -1.58 7.93 8.18
N LEU A 67 -1.64 6.96 9.10
CA LEU A 67 -0.95 5.68 8.97
C LEU A 67 -1.83 4.67 8.22
N PRO A 68 -1.24 3.69 7.52
CA PRO A 68 -2.01 2.62 6.91
C PRO A 68 -2.70 1.77 7.98
N GLY A 69 -3.82 1.14 7.61
CA GLY A 69 -4.50 0.17 8.45
C GLY A 69 -3.73 -1.15 8.56
N ALA A 70 -4.31 -2.09 9.31
CA ALA A 70 -3.84 -3.47 9.32
C ALA A 70 -3.95 -4.08 7.91
N ALA A 71 -3.00 -4.96 7.56
CA ALA A 71 -3.02 -5.65 6.28
C ALA A 71 -4.26 -6.55 6.15
N THR A 72 -4.85 -6.55 4.96
CA THR A 72 -5.99 -7.40 4.59
C THR A 72 -5.73 -8.24 3.35
N ALA A 73 -4.74 -7.87 2.54
CA ALA A 73 -4.40 -8.57 1.31
C ALA A 73 -2.89 -8.48 1.01
N LEU A 74 -2.39 -9.47 0.28
CA LEU A 74 -1.08 -9.44 -0.34
C LEU A 74 -1.20 -9.01 -1.82
N GLY A 75 -0.11 -8.54 -2.40
CA GLY A 75 -0.01 -8.27 -3.83
C GLY A 75 1.43 -8.31 -4.32
N PHE A 76 1.65 -8.84 -5.52
CA PHE A 76 2.96 -8.84 -6.16
C PHE A 76 3.29 -7.43 -6.69
N THR A 77 4.28 -6.77 -6.08
CA THR A 77 4.78 -5.45 -6.51
C THR A 77 6.00 -5.54 -7.42
N VAL A 78 6.73 -6.66 -7.36
CA VAL A 78 7.66 -7.08 -8.42
C VAL A 78 7.27 -8.49 -8.84
N GLN A 79 6.85 -8.61 -10.09
CA GLN A 79 6.39 -9.87 -10.68
C GLN A 79 7.57 -10.80 -10.98
N PRO A 80 7.38 -12.13 -10.95
CA PRO A 80 8.33 -13.05 -11.56
C PRO A 80 8.42 -12.76 -13.06
N SER A 81 9.63 -12.84 -13.59
CA SER A 81 9.94 -12.70 -15.01
C SER A 81 10.22 -14.07 -15.63
N ASN A 82 10.24 -14.11 -16.96
CA ASN A 82 10.74 -15.30 -17.65
C ASN A 82 12.20 -15.54 -17.24
N THR A 83 12.53 -16.80 -17.00
CA THR A 83 13.88 -17.20 -16.58
C THR A 83 14.29 -18.50 -17.25
N MET A 84 15.58 -18.80 -17.26
CA MET A 84 16.05 -20.12 -17.66
C MET A 84 15.74 -21.16 -16.57
N ILE A 85 15.63 -22.42 -16.98
CA ILE A 85 15.52 -23.55 -16.06
C ILE A 85 16.64 -23.54 -15.02
N ARG A 86 16.26 -23.64 -13.74
CA ARG A 86 17.14 -23.60 -12.56
C ARG A 86 17.90 -22.29 -12.34
N ASP A 87 17.77 -21.32 -13.23
CA ASP A 87 18.28 -19.98 -12.98
C ASP A 87 17.36 -19.22 -12.02
N ARG A 88 17.99 -18.33 -11.26
CA ARG A 88 17.30 -17.43 -10.34
C ARG A 88 16.33 -16.53 -11.11
N ILE A 89 15.11 -16.40 -10.63
CA ILE A 89 14.15 -15.43 -11.15
C ILE A 89 14.68 -14.03 -10.82
N THR A 90 15.02 -13.27 -11.86
CA THR A 90 15.53 -11.90 -11.73
C THR A 90 14.70 -10.92 -12.58
N PRO A 91 14.24 -9.79 -12.01
CA PRO A 91 14.53 -9.25 -10.68
C PRO A 91 13.89 -10.05 -9.52
N PRO A 92 14.35 -9.85 -8.26
CA PRO A 92 13.75 -10.47 -7.07
C PRO A 92 12.24 -10.24 -7.00
N VAL A 93 11.50 -11.31 -6.71
CA VAL A 93 10.04 -11.25 -6.55
C VAL A 93 9.72 -10.55 -5.23
N ARG A 94 8.81 -9.56 -5.26
CA ARG A 94 8.40 -8.81 -4.06
C ARG A 94 6.90 -8.89 -3.89
N VAL A 95 6.50 -9.26 -2.68
CA VAL A 95 5.11 -9.31 -2.24
C VAL A 95 4.91 -8.27 -1.15
N THR A 96 3.94 -7.40 -1.35
CA THR A 96 3.61 -6.30 -0.44
C THR A 96 2.24 -6.55 0.20
N ALA A 97 2.14 -6.25 1.49
CA ALA A 97 0.89 -6.26 2.22
C ALA A 97 0.15 -4.92 2.05
N PHE A 98 -1.15 -4.99 1.83
CA PHE A 98 -2.03 -3.85 1.65
C PHE A 98 -3.19 -3.87 2.65
N ASP A 99 -3.59 -2.69 3.13
CA ASP A 99 -4.80 -2.51 3.91
C ASP A 99 -6.06 -2.50 3.04
N ALA A 100 -7.23 -2.39 3.68
CA ALA A 100 -8.53 -2.42 3.01
C ALA A 100 -8.77 -1.25 2.04
N PHE A 101 -7.97 -0.19 2.14
CA PHE A 101 -8.03 1.00 1.28
C PHE A 101 -6.93 1.00 0.20
N GLY A 102 -6.14 -0.06 0.11
CA GLY A 102 -5.04 -0.19 -0.85
C GLY A 102 -3.79 0.59 -0.47
N ASN A 103 -3.64 1.00 0.80
CA ASN A 103 -2.37 1.53 1.30
C ASN A 103 -1.42 0.38 1.62
N MET A 104 -0.13 0.60 1.41
CA MET A 104 0.90 -0.34 1.85
C MET A 104 0.90 -0.40 3.38
N ALA A 105 0.64 -1.58 3.94
CA ALA A 105 0.61 -1.82 5.38
C ALA A 105 2.04 -2.02 5.90
N ASP A 106 2.75 -0.93 6.16
CA ASP A 106 4.15 -0.92 6.58
C ASP A 106 4.41 -1.58 7.94
N SER A 107 3.41 -1.65 8.81
CA SER A 107 3.47 -2.37 10.08
C SER A 107 3.34 -3.90 9.95
N PHE A 108 3.01 -4.42 8.76
CA PHE A 108 2.91 -5.86 8.54
C PHE A 108 4.30 -6.50 8.58
N GLY A 109 4.52 -7.34 9.59
CA GLY A 109 5.77 -8.06 9.83
C GLY A 109 5.62 -9.59 9.83
N ASP A 110 4.43 -10.10 9.50
CA ASP A 110 4.18 -11.53 9.47
C ASP A 110 4.91 -12.21 8.30
N THR A 111 5.00 -13.53 8.41
CA THR A 111 5.65 -14.37 7.42
C THR A 111 4.77 -14.58 6.18
N VAL A 112 5.34 -14.33 5.00
CA VAL A 112 4.74 -14.61 3.71
C VAL A 112 5.39 -15.87 3.13
N THR A 113 4.56 -16.76 2.59
CA THR A 113 4.98 -17.97 1.90
C THR A 113 4.67 -17.85 0.41
N ILE A 114 5.60 -18.25 -0.45
CA ILE A 114 5.39 -18.41 -1.89
C ILE A 114 5.40 -19.88 -2.27
N ALA A 115 4.48 -20.27 -3.14
CA ALA A 115 4.44 -21.58 -3.78
C ALA A 115 4.13 -21.45 -5.28
N ILE A 116 4.32 -22.53 -6.03
CA ILE A 116 3.81 -22.61 -7.41
C ILE A 116 2.28 -22.66 -7.35
N GLY A 117 1.64 -21.75 -8.07
CA GLY A 117 0.20 -21.74 -8.27
C GLY A 117 -0.20 -22.63 -9.42
N ARG A 118 0.05 -22.17 -10.64
CA ARG A 118 -0.12 -22.95 -11.87
C ARG A 118 1.21 -23.58 -12.25
N ASP A 119 1.19 -24.89 -12.43
CA ASP A 119 2.25 -25.67 -13.05
C ASP A 119 1.75 -26.20 -14.41
N PRO A 120 2.36 -25.83 -15.55
CA PRO A 120 1.99 -26.37 -16.86
C PRO A 120 2.50 -27.78 -17.12
N THR A 121 3.32 -28.35 -16.24
CA THR A 121 3.98 -29.64 -16.47
C THR A 121 3.16 -30.82 -15.94
N LEU A 122 3.48 -32.02 -16.43
CA LEU A 122 2.87 -33.27 -15.97
C LEU A 122 3.64 -33.92 -14.81
N LEU A 123 4.90 -33.53 -14.61
CA LEU A 123 5.80 -34.17 -13.65
C LEU A 123 5.81 -33.49 -12.27
N GLY A 124 5.28 -32.27 -12.17
CA GLY A 124 5.36 -31.47 -10.96
C GLY A 124 6.72 -30.77 -10.87
N ALA A 125 6.72 -29.47 -11.14
CA ALA A 125 7.88 -28.61 -10.99
C ALA A 125 8.14 -28.30 -9.50
N HIS A 126 9.42 -28.17 -9.17
CA HIS A 126 9.86 -27.79 -7.83
C HIS A 126 10.30 -26.33 -7.80
N LEU A 127 9.78 -25.56 -6.84
CA LEU A 127 10.25 -24.22 -6.54
C LEU A 127 11.36 -24.30 -5.49
N SER A 128 12.56 -23.93 -5.90
CA SER A 128 13.74 -23.88 -5.04
C SER A 128 13.98 -22.48 -4.51
N GLY A 129 14.85 -22.34 -3.51
CA GLY A 129 15.15 -21.08 -2.83
C GLY A 129 14.40 -20.93 -1.49
N THR A 130 14.42 -19.72 -0.96
CA THR A 130 13.77 -19.36 0.30
C THR A 130 12.31 -19.02 0.02
N THR A 131 11.39 -19.95 0.28
CA THR A 131 9.96 -19.79 -0.03
C THR A 131 9.14 -19.20 1.12
N THR A 132 9.76 -18.88 2.24
CA THR A 132 9.10 -18.33 3.43
C THR A 132 9.93 -17.19 3.99
N VAL A 133 9.38 -15.97 3.98
CA VAL A 133 10.12 -14.73 4.32
C VAL A 133 9.25 -13.84 5.21
N PRO A 134 9.76 -13.35 6.37
CA PRO A 134 9.07 -12.32 7.14
C PRO A 134 9.05 -11.00 6.37
N ALA A 135 7.89 -10.36 6.33
CA ALA A 135 7.79 -9.04 5.72
C ALA A 135 8.58 -8.01 6.55
N VAL A 136 9.33 -7.15 5.87
CA VAL A 136 10.00 -5.99 6.48
C VAL A 136 9.37 -4.74 5.91
N SER A 137 8.84 -3.89 6.79
CA SER A 137 8.05 -2.73 6.40
C SER A 137 6.91 -3.08 5.43
N GLY A 138 6.21 -4.20 5.67
CA GLY A 138 5.12 -4.66 4.80
C GLY A 138 5.55 -5.32 3.49
N VAL A 139 6.85 -5.58 3.27
CA VAL A 139 7.33 -6.25 2.04
C VAL A 139 8.12 -7.52 2.36
N ALA A 140 7.69 -8.65 1.80
CA ALA A 140 8.48 -9.86 1.71
C ALA A 140 9.21 -9.90 0.36
N THR A 141 10.53 -10.08 0.40
CA THR A 141 11.39 -10.15 -0.80
C THR A 141 11.93 -11.56 -0.95
N PHE A 142 11.61 -12.20 -2.07
CA PHE A 142 12.02 -13.54 -2.42
C PHE A 142 13.05 -13.44 -3.52
N ASP A 143 14.31 -13.58 -3.13
CA ASP A 143 15.39 -13.16 -3.98
C ASP A 143 16.00 -14.35 -4.74
N ASP A 144 15.99 -15.56 -4.20
CA ASP A 144 16.73 -16.74 -4.67
C ASP A 144 15.84 -17.82 -5.35
N LEU A 145 14.63 -17.47 -5.75
CA LEU A 145 13.67 -18.43 -6.33
C LEU A 145 14.12 -18.96 -7.69
N SER A 146 13.95 -20.27 -7.92
CA SER A 146 14.14 -20.89 -9.24
C SER A 146 13.22 -22.09 -9.44
N ILE A 147 12.93 -22.43 -10.70
CA ILE A 147 12.07 -23.57 -11.09
C ILE A 147 12.89 -24.56 -11.91
N ASP A 148 12.74 -25.84 -11.60
CA ASP A 148 13.57 -26.93 -12.15
C ASP A 148 13.00 -27.63 -13.39
N GLN A 149 11.88 -27.13 -13.94
CA GLN A 149 11.22 -27.67 -15.13
C GLN A 149 10.92 -26.58 -16.16
N LEU A 150 11.02 -26.95 -17.44
CA LEU A 150 10.63 -26.08 -18.55
C LEU A 150 9.10 -26.02 -18.63
N GLY A 151 8.57 -24.83 -18.93
CA GLY A 151 7.12 -24.68 -19.04
C GLY A 151 6.68 -23.24 -19.31
N SER A 152 5.47 -23.11 -19.86
CA SER A 152 4.86 -21.83 -20.18
C SER A 152 3.64 -21.55 -19.31
N GLY A 153 3.59 -20.34 -18.76
CA GLY A 153 2.50 -19.86 -17.90
C GLY A 153 2.54 -20.41 -16.48
N TYR A 154 3.72 -20.57 -15.90
CA TYR A 154 3.84 -20.73 -14.45
C TYR A 154 3.23 -19.52 -13.74
N THR A 155 2.62 -19.73 -12.59
CA THR A 155 2.29 -18.64 -11.66
C THR A 155 2.83 -18.96 -10.29
N LEU A 156 3.11 -17.91 -9.51
CA LEU A 156 3.40 -18.01 -8.08
C LEU A 156 2.18 -17.56 -7.29
N VAL A 157 1.91 -18.23 -6.17
CA VAL A 157 0.90 -17.84 -5.20
C VAL A 157 1.59 -17.44 -3.91
N ALA A 158 1.26 -16.24 -3.41
CA ALA A 158 1.70 -15.75 -2.12
C ALA A 158 0.58 -15.88 -1.09
N SER A 159 0.89 -16.36 0.10
CA SER A 159 -0.03 -16.51 1.22
C SER A 159 0.59 -16.04 2.53
N GLY A 160 -0.25 -15.68 3.49
CA GLY A 160 0.16 -15.22 4.82
C GLY A 160 -1.01 -15.34 5.80
N PRO A 161 -0.76 -15.24 7.11
CA PRO A 161 -1.81 -15.32 8.12
C PRO A 161 -2.77 -14.12 8.03
N ALA A 162 -4.07 -14.38 8.20
CA ALA A 162 -5.13 -13.35 8.28
C ALA A 162 -5.22 -12.35 7.10
N VAL A 163 -4.55 -12.63 5.97
CA VAL A 163 -4.59 -11.82 4.75
C VAL A 163 -5.06 -12.65 3.57
N SER A 164 -5.76 -12.00 2.64
CA SER A 164 -6.05 -12.61 1.33
C SER A 164 -4.74 -12.81 0.56
N GLY A 165 -4.52 -14.01 0.02
CA GLY A 165 -3.35 -14.30 -0.82
C GLY A 165 -3.42 -13.60 -2.18
N ALA A 166 -2.33 -13.72 -2.94
CA ALA A 166 -2.22 -13.16 -4.29
C ALA A 166 -1.66 -14.20 -5.26
N THR A 167 -2.00 -14.06 -6.54
CA THR A 167 -1.42 -14.84 -7.65
C THR A 167 -0.67 -13.91 -8.57
N SER A 168 0.54 -14.29 -8.97
CA SER A 168 1.36 -13.53 -9.91
C SER A 168 0.78 -13.54 -11.33
N ALA A 169 1.29 -12.65 -12.17
CA ALA A 169 1.17 -12.81 -13.61
C ALA A 169 1.86 -14.12 -14.06
N PRO A 170 1.42 -14.70 -15.20
CA PRO A 170 2.09 -15.87 -15.76
C PRO A 170 3.48 -15.54 -16.28
N PHE A 171 4.44 -16.45 -16.09
CA PHE A 171 5.80 -16.37 -16.62
C PHE A 171 6.27 -17.74 -17.14
N ASN A 172 7.37 -17.74 -17.90
CA ASN A 172 7.88 -18.93 -18.55
C ASN A 172 9.25 -19.33 -18.01
N VAL A 173 9.49 -20.63 -18.00
CA VAL A 173 10.80 -21.22 -17.74
C VAL A 173 11.31 -21.84 -19.04
N THR A 174 12.42 -21.32 -19.56
CA THR A 174 12.93 -21.64 -20.90
C THR A 174 14.32 -22.27 -20.84
N LEU A 175 14.78 -22.83 -21.96
CA LEU A 175 16.12 -23.41 -22.08
C LEU A 175 17.16 -22.37 -22.51
N LEU A 176 16.71 -21.31 -23.19
CA LEU A 176 17.49 -20.22 -23.75
C LEU A 176 16.84 -18.88 -23.34
N PRO A 177 17.58 -17.77 -23.34
CA PRO A 177 17.06 -16.47 -22.91
C PRO A 177 15.98 -15.95 -23.84
#